data_AF-A0A5N6U6W2-F1
#
_entry.id   AF-A0A5N6U6W2-F1
#
_cell.length_a   1.000
_cell.length_b   1.000
_cell.length_c   1.000
_cell.angle_alpha   90.00
_cell.angle_beta   90.00
_cell.angle_gamma   90.00
#
_symmetry.space_group_name_H-M   'P 1'
#
loop_
_entity.id
_entity.type
_entity.pdbx_description
1 polymer ?
#
loop_
_entity_poly.entity_id
_entity_poly.type
_entity_poly.pdbx_seq_one_letter_code
_entity_poly.pdbx_strand_id
1 'polypeptide(L)'
;MGTRGLWNLRVNGRWYRSYHSRMRITPPDNEYTLERVRKLLDKIETIDSWEAIPFPSPIHFTIDYVLTVNCDEGTFTVSLRRTVNDVSTPMEIRLNTDSLRTATAETVRHMLSSPQHIQDRIPTPIVDIQAQQSITGILELRFGSPTGLNEIQERMFTDLVFTWRFHIDYPLTWSYNCAAFRVLTMAFLRIAAWDLEVTSNDAPDLPIGYTSIPSWSSPVMNVFWFHGYLVVLQADIKPDAMRCRAIEKAKAYLGKPMISSRNLSLILMSPYHVAFAQLSQDSVLCTDSLTLVANPSAIRCSPGFRALSRVLTHQSWTKPNLCRESWQFGLPVELLQMIFRASHPRDTVALAQSSFSTQRHYYNMVPQFGDLTVQTFKSSIPCCGQRVSLGPNDVSCSSCYAWQHLKCAGLTSHPGDGYICSNCQEGGANSGHIPGWIHATSRRHEREGIPVLINGSVKTLKQRTSKPLHQRREIGITPQATPRQSDQVDYTLVFNGIFTGLAYGLDNRS
;
A
#
# COMPACT_ATOMS: atom_id res chain seq x y z
N MET A 1 -18.25 0.72 -31.39
CA MET A 1 -17.38 0.02 -30.41
C MET A 1 -18.26 -0.50 -29.29
N GLY A 2 -18.09 -1.74 -28.82
CA GLY A 2 -18.96 -2.31 -27.78
C GLY A 2 -18.57 -1.84 -26.38
N THR A 3 -19.54 -1.71 -25.48
CA THR A 3 -19.34 -1.35 -24.07
C THR A 3 -18.51 -2.40 -23.35
N ARG A 4 -17.47 -1.96 -22.63
CA ARG A 4 -16.57 -2.83 -21.89
C ARG A 4 -16.87 -2.82 -20.40
N GLY A 5 -16.82 -3.96 -19.76
CA GLY A 5 -17.02 -4.05 -18.32
C GLY A 5 -16.93 -5.44 -17.75
N LEU A 6 -17.22 -5.52 -16.46
CA LEU A 6 -17.25 -6.76 -15.68
C LEU A 6 -18.40 -6.73 -14.68
N TRP A 7 -18.75 -7.92 -14.22
CA TRP A 7 -19.75 -8.12 -13.17
C TRP A 7 -19.08 -8.59 -11.89
N ASN A 8 -19.47 -7.98 -10.77
CA ASN A 8 -19.24 -8.51 -9.43
C ASN A 8 -20.58 -9.04 -8.89
N LEU A 9 -20.55 -10.16 -8.19
CA LEU A 9 -21.69 -10.73 -7.48
C LEU A 9 -21.28 -11.03 -6.04
N ARG A 10 -22.13 -10.64 -5.07
CA ARG A 10 -21.97 -11.04 -3.67
C ARG A 10 -23.18 -11.84 -3.23
N VAL A 11 -22.93 -13.02 -2.68
CA VAL A 11 -23.95 -13.93 -2.20
C VAL A 11 -23.39 -14.83 -1.11
N ASN A 12 -24.14 -14.98 -0.03
CA ASN A 12 -23.79 -15.79 1.14
C ASN A 12 -22.40 -15.42 1.70
N GLY A 13 -22.09 -14.12 1.73
CA GLY A 13 -20.81 -13.59 2.23
C GLY A 13 -19.61 -13.80 1.30
N ARG A 14 -19.79 -14.38 0.10
CA ARG A 14 -18.72 -14.64 -0.86
C ARG A 14 -18.81 -13.71 -2.08
N TRP A 15 -17.66 -13.39 -2.66
CA TRP A 15 -17.56 -12.57 -3.86
C TRP A 15 -17.22 -13.40 -5.09
N TYR A 16 -17.84 -13.03 -6.20
CA TYR A 16 -17.67 -13.67 -7.50
C TYR A 16 -17.53 -12.61 -8.57
N ARG A 17 -16.82 -12.94 -9.66
CA ARG A 17 -16.66 -12.10 -10.84
C ARG A 17 -16.98 -12.84 -12.12
N SER A 18 -17.58 -12.13 -13.08
CA SER A 18 -17.80 -12.61 -14.43
C SER A 18 -17.44 -11.54 -15.45
N TYR A 19 -16.71 -11.89 -16.49
CA TYR A 19 -16.43 -11.03 -17.64
C TYR A 19 -16.31 -11.86 -18.92
N HIS A 20 -16.66 -11.27 -20.07
CA HIS A 20 -16.46 -11.91 -21.37
C HIS A 20 -14.99 -11.77 -21.81
N SER A 21 -14.48 -12.69 -22.62
CA SER A 21 -13.11 -12.65 -23.19
C SER A 21 -12.78 -11.40 -24.02
N ARG A 22 -13.80 -10.63 -24.44
CA ARG A 22 -13.68 -9.36 -25.17
C ARG A 22 -14.12 -8.17 -24.31
N MET A 23 -14.33 -8.40 -23.02
CA MET A 23 -14.90 -7.49 -22.02
C MET A 23 -16.27 -6.92 -22.39
N ARG A 24 -16.96 -7.43 -23.41
CA ARG A 24 -18.24 -6.87 -23.83
C ARG A 24 -19.29 -7.13 -22.77
N ILE A 25 -19.93 -6.06 -22.31
CA ILE A 25 -21.12 -6.11 -21.49
C ILE A 25 -22.23 -5.29 -22.15
N THR A 26 -23.46 -5.55 -21.77
CA THR A 26 -24.57 -4.67 -22.06
C THR A 26 -24.54 -3.46 -21.11
N PRO A 27 -24.84 -2.24 -21.58
CA PRO A 27 -24.93 -1.05 -20.73
C PRO A 27 -25.89 -1.23 -19.53
N PRO A 28 -25.70 -0.49 -18.43
CA PRO A 28 -26.54 -0.61 -17.24
C PRO A 28 -28.03 -0.28 -17.48
N ASP A 29 -28.32 0.57 -18.48
CA ASP A 29 -29.67 1.01 -18.87
C ASP A 29 -30.27 0.17 -20.02
N ASN A 30 -29.77 -1.05 -20.23
CA ASN A 30 -30.29 -1.98 -21.22
C ASN A 30 -31.20 -3.04 -20.56
N GLU A 31 -32.33 -3.37 -21.19
CA GLU A 31 -33.28 -4.35 -20.65
C GLU A 31 -32.65 -5.73 -20.44
N TYR A 32 -31.69 -6.14 -21.29
CA TYR A 32 -30.96 -7.40 -21.10
C TYR A 32 -30.12 -7.41 -19.82
N THR A 33 -29.53 -6.26 -19.46
CA THR A 33 -28.79 -6.10 -18.21
C THR A 33 -29.74 -6.24 -17.02
N LEU A 34 -30.92 -5.62 -17.08
CA LEU A 34 -31.93 -5.71 -16.02
C LEU A 34 -32.49 -7.12 -15.88
N GLU A 35 -32.79 -7.80 -17.00
CA GLU A 35 -33.21 -9.20 -16.98
C GLU A 35 -32.16 -10.09 -16.34
N ARG A 36 -30.87 -9.86 -16.63
CA ARG A 36 -29.76 -10.57 -15.98
C ARG A 36 -29.69 -10.28 -14.47
N VAL A 37 -29.87 -9.03 -14.05
CA VAL A 37 -29.94 -8.68 -12.61
C VAL A 37 -31.10 -9.41 -11.94
N ARG A 38 -32.30 -9.38 -12.52
CA ARG A 38 -33.49 -10.10 -11.99
C ARG A 38 -33.21 -11.60 -11.86
N LYS A 39 -32.62 -12.22 -12.90
CA LYS A 39 -32.22 -13.65 -12.86
C LYS A 39 -31.22 -13.96 -11.75
N LEU A 40 -30.24 -13.08 -11.49
CA LEU A 40 -29.27 -13.27 -10.40
C LEU A 40 -29.91 -13.14 -9.02
N LEU A 41 -30.96 -12.32 -8.89
CA LEU A 41 -31.72 -12.16 -7.65
C LEU A 41 -32.69 -13.33 -7.40
N ASP A 42 -33.19 -13.98 -8.45
CA ASP A 42 -34.19 -15.05 -8.36
C ASP A 42 -33.58 -16.46 -8.39
N LYS A 43 -32.50 -16.68 -9.15
CA LYS A 43 -31.85 -17.98 -9.38
C LYS A 43 -30.34 -17.90 -9.18
N ILE A 44 -29.92 -18.10 -7.95
CA ILE A 44 -28.52 -18.10 -7.51
C ILE A 44 -27.73 -19.29 -8.09
N GLU A 45 -28.39 -20.32 -8.64
CA GLU A 45 -27.77 -21.54 -9.19
C GLU A 45 -26.83 -21.32 -10.41
N THR A 46 -26.71 -20.10 -10.94
CA THR A 46 -25.87 -19.79 -12.12
C THR A 46 -24.41 -19.43 -11.80
N ILE A 47 -23.95 -19.65 -10.56
CA ILE A 47 -22.63 -19.23 -10.07
C ILE A 47 -21.47 -20.05 -10.65
N ASP A 48 -21.68 -21.28 -11.13
CA ASP A 48 -20.59 -22.18 -11.55
C ASP A 48 -19.67 -21.62 -12.66
N SER A 49 -20.18 -20.67 -13.46
CA SER A 49 -19.41 -19.97 -14.50
C SER A 49 -18.66 -18.73 -14.02
N TRP A 50 -18.81 -18.35 -12.76
CA TRP A 50 -18.19 -17.17 -12.16
C TRP A 50 -16.90 -17.54 -11.43
N GLU A 51 -15.92 -16.66 -11.53
CA GLU A 51 -14.66 -16.78 -10.80
C GLU A 51 -14.86 -16.35 -9.34
N ALA A 52 -14.53 -17.21 -8.39
CA ALA A 52 -14.52 -16.83 -6.97
C ALA A 52 -13.36 -15.86 -6.69
N ILE A 53 -13.64 -14.75 -6.02
CA ILE A 53 -12.68 -13.68 -5.74
C ILE A 53 -12.77 -13.25 -4.26
N PRO A 54 -11.69 -12.76 -3.64
CA PRO A 54 -11.68 -12.41 -2.22
C PRO A 54 -12.46 -11.12 -1.88
N PHE A 55 -12.63 -10.22 -2.84
CA PHE A 55 -13.28 -8.91 -2.70
C PHE A 55 -13.58 -8.34 -4.09
N PRO A 56 -14.51 -7.37 -4.23
CA PRO A 56 -14.98 -6.92 -5.55
C PRO A 56 -13.86 -6.34 -6.40
N SER A 57 -13.93 -6.58 -7.72
CA SER A 57 -13.01 -5.95 -8.67
C SER A 57 -13.34 -4.46 -8.85
N PRO A 58 -12.33 -3.58 -8.88
CA PRO A 58 -12.54 -2.14 -8.99
C PRO A 58 -12.80 -1.71 -10.43
N ILE A 59 -13.28 -0.48 -10.60
CA ILE A 59 -13.34 0.16 -11.92
C ILE A 59 -11.91 0.45 -12.41
N HIS A 60 -11.51 -0.18 -13.52
CA HIS A 60 -10.22 0.02 -14.19
C HIS A 60 -10.33 1.03 -15.34
N PHE A 61 -9.22 1.69 -15.73
CA PHE A 61 -9.28 2.77 -16.75
C PHE A 61 -9.61 2.26 -18.16
N THR A 62 -9.51 0.95 -18.39
CA THR A 62 -9.78 0.30 -19.68
C THR A 62 -11.20 -0.24 -19.83
N ILE A 63 -12.04 -0.10 -18.80
CA ILE A 63 -13.43 -0.58 -18.80
C ILE A 63 -14.37 0.58 -18.52
N ASP A 64 -15.57 0.50 -19.08
CA ASP A 64 -16.56 1.58 -19.03
C ASP A 64 -17.43 1.44 -17.78
N TYR A 65 -17.81 0.20 -17.41
CA TYR A 65 -18.60 -0.08 -16.21
C TYR A 65 -18.12 -1.30 -15.41
N VAL A 66 -18.35 -1.25 -14.11
CA VAL A 66 -18.38 -2.41 -13.21
C VAL A 66 -19.79 -2.50 -12.64
N LEU A 67 -20.47 -3.62 -12.88
CA LEU A 67 -21.82 -3.85 -12.38
C LEU A 67 -21.74 -4.80 -11.18
N THR A 68 -22.16 -4.33 -10.01
CA THR A 68 -22.09 -5.11 -8.78
C THR A 68 -23.48 -5.44 -8.27
N VAL A 69 -23.84 -6.72 -8.27
CA VAL A 69 -25.07 -7.22 -7.64
C VAL A 69 -24.69 -7.76 -6.26
N ASN A 70 -25.13 -7.10 -5.20
CA ASN A 70 -24.92 -7.55 -3.83
C ASN A 70 -26.26 -8.07 -3.28
N CYS A 71 -26.44 -9.39 -3.33
CA CYS A 71 -27.66 -10.05 -2.85
C CYS A 71 -27.74 -9.99 -1.32
N ASP A 72 -26.61 -10.03 -0.61
CA ASP A 72 -26.56 -9.97 0.86
C ASP A 72 -27.07 -8.62 1.41
N GLU A 73 -26.82 -7.53 0.68
CA GLU A 73 -27.23 -6.16 1.07
C GLU A 73 -28.45 -5.66 0.28
N GLY A 74 -28.99 -6.43 -0.66
CA GLY A 74 -30.11 -6.02 -1.50
C GLY A 74 -29.82 -4.80 -2.39
N THR A 75 -28.60 -4.71 -2.95
CA THR A 75 -28.20 -3.53 -3.73
C THR A 75 -27.52 -3.85 -5.05
N PHE A 76 -27.81 -3.03 -6.05
CA PHE A 76 -27.15 -3.02 -7.35
C PHE A 76 -26.34 -1.73 -7.48
N THR A 77 -25.03 -1.86 -7.68
CA THR A 77 -24.13 -0.73 -7.84
C THR A 77 -23.58 -0.69 -9.26
N VAL A 78 -23.73 0.45 -9.92
CA VAL A 78 -23.09 0.75 -11.20
C VAL A 78 -21.89 1.65 -10.92
N SER A 79 -20.69 1.11 -11.11
CA SER A 79 -19.46 1.90 -11.01
C SER A 79 -19.00 2.28 -12.41
N LEU A 80 -18.72 3.56 -12.61
CA LEU A 80 -18.23 4.11 -13.87
C LEU A 80 -17.17 5.18 -13.60
N ARG A 81 -16.57 5.72 -14.66
CA ARG A 81 -15.68 6.88 -14.57
C ARG A 81 -16.37 8.13 -15.09
N ARG A 82 -16.35 9.20 -14.31
CA ARG A 82 -16.80 10.53 -14.73
C ARG A 82 -15.64 11.50 -14.75
N THR A 83 -15.55 12.31 -15.80
CA THR A 83 -14.61 13.41 -15.86
C THR A 83 -15.18 14.57 -15.04
N VAL A 84 -14.51 14.92 -13.94
CA VAL A 84 -14.81 16.08 -13.10
C VAL A 84 -13.53 16.92 -13.08
N ASN A 85 -13.61 18.19 -13.50
CA ASN A 85 -12.45 19.10 -13.60
C ASN A 85 -11.26 18.48 -14.36
N ASP A 86 -11.51 17.89 -15.54
CA ASP A 86 -10.54 17.17 -16.38
C ASP A 86 -9.88 15.92 -15.74
N VAL A 87 -10.35 15.52 -14.56
CA VAL A 87 -9.91 14.32 -13.86
C VAL A 87 -10.95 13.22 -13.96
N SER A 88 -10.53 12.06 -14.47
CA SER A 88 -11.38 10.88 -14.55
C SER A 88 -11.46 10.21 -13.17
N THR A 89 -12.56 10.47 -12.47
CA THR A 89 -12.83 9.98 -11.11
C THR A 89 -13.77 8.77 -11.15
N PRO A 90 -13.55 7.75 -10.30
CA PRO A 90 -14.53 6.70 -10.11
C PRO A 90 -15.78 7.28 -9.47
N MET A 91 -16.94 6.92 -10.02
CA MET A 91 -18.26 7.28 -9.53
C MET A 91 -19.08 6.01 -9.35
N GLU A 92 -19.95 6.01 -8.33
CA GLU A 92 -20.85 4.91 -8.04
C GLU A 92 -22.27 5.40 -7.98
N ILE A 93 -23.17 4.60 -8.54
CA ILE A 93 -24.61 4.81 -8.47
C ILE A 93 -25.19 3.54 -7.85
N ARG A 94 -25.79 3.68 -6.67
CA ARG A 94 -26.35 2.55 -5.92
C ARG A 94 -27.87 2.59 -6.00
N LEU A 95 -28.44 1.46 -6.42
CA LEU A 95 -29.87 1.25 -6.54
C LEU A 95 -30.29 0.11 -5.60
N ASN A 96 -31.49 0.22 -5.05
CA ASN A 96 -32.11 -0.88 -4.29
C ASN A 96 -32.57 -1.96 -5.28
N THR A 97 -32.26 -3.23 -5.01
CA THR A 97 -32.66 -4.35 -5.86
C THR A 97 -34.17 -4.55 -5.95
N ASP A 98 -34.92 -4.19 -4.92
CA ASP A 98 -36.39 -4.30 -4.92
C ASP A 98 -37.01 -3.36 -5.96
N SER A 99 -36.47 -2.14 -6.05
CA SER A 99 -36.87 -1.17 -7.08
C SER A 99 -36.56 -1.66 -8.49
N LEU A 100 -35.56 -2.53 -8.66
CA LEU A 100 -35.15 -3.07 -9.96
C LEU A 100 -35.97 -4.27 -10.43
N ARG A 101 -36.72 -4.93 -9.53
CA ARG A 101 -37.60 -6.04 -9.90
C ARG A 101 -38.69 -5.61 -10.88
N THR A 102 -39.15 -4.37 -10.79
CA THR A 102 -40.21 -3.80 -11.62
C THR A 102 -39.77 -2.63 -12.50
N ALA A 103 -38.54 -2.14 -12.37
CA ALA A 103 -38.03 -1.01 -13.16
C ALA A 103 -37.82 -1.37 -14.63
N THR A 104 -38.03 -0.42 -15.55
CA THR A 104 -37.67 -0.56 -16.97
C THR A 104 -36.30 0.07 -17.27
N ALA A 105 -35.74 -0.22 -18.44
CA ALA A 105 -34.54 0.43 -18.97
C ALA A 105 -34.56 1.96 -18.86
N GLU A 106 -35.66 2.61 -19.26
CA GLU A 106 -35.85 4.07 -19.13
C GLU A 106 -35.80 4.55 -17.67
N THR A 107 -36.42 3.81 -16.74
CA THR A 107 -36.38 4.14 -15.31
C THR A 107 -34.95 4.13 -14.79
N VAL A 108 -34.18 3.11 -15.15
CA VAL A 108 -32.77 3.00 -14.73
C VAL A 108 -31.92 4.08 -15.39
N ARG A 109 -32.15 4.41 -16.66
CA ARG A 109 -31.47 5.54 -17.32
C ARG A 109 -31.71 6.86 -16.60
N HIS A 110 -32.95 7.11 -16.16
CA HIS A 110 -33.29 8.30 -15.40
C HIS A 110 -32.60 8.32 -14.03
N MET A 111 -32.61 7.18 -13.32
CA MET A 111 -31.89 7.03 -12.04
C MET A 111 -30.38 7.25 -12.19
N LEU A 112 -29.77 6.72 -13.26
CA LEU A 112 -28.34 6.93 -13.54
C LEU A 112 -28.01 8.39 -13.88
N SER A 113 -29.00 9.15 -14.37
CA SER A 113 -28.85 10.56 -14.77
C SER A 113 -29.11 11.53 -13.61
N SER A 114 -29.70 11.08 -12.50
CA SER A 114 -30.06 11.93 -11.37
C SER A 114 -28.85 12.18 -10.44
N PRO A 115 -28.54 13.45 -10.08
CA PRO A 115 -27.46 13.79 -9.15
C PRO A 115 -27.63 13.25 -7.72
N GLN A 116 -28.84 12.82 -7.35
CA GLN A 116 -29.19 12.48 -5.96
C GLN A 116 -28.68 11.11 -5.50
N HIS A 117 -28.19 10.26 -6.42
CA HIS A 117 -27.68 8.92 -6.08
C HIS A 117 -26.17 8.87 -5.82
N ILE A 118 -25.51 10.03 -5.73
CA ILE A 118 -24.14 10.18 -5.25
C ILE A 118 -24.18 10.03 -3.73
N GLN A 119 -24.15 8.79 -3.24
CA GLN A 119 -23.94 8.58 -1.82
C GLN A 119 -22.44 8.72 -1.56
N ASP A 120 -22.03 9.92 -1.13
CA ASP A 120 -20.72 10.15 -0.54
C ASP A 120 -20.59 9.18 0.64
N ARG A 121 -19.92 8.05 0.42
CA ARG A 121 -19.41 7.20 1.50
C ARG A 121 -18.21 7.88 2.15
N ILE A 122 -18.41 9.09 2.67
CA ILE A 122 -17.71 9.42 3.91
C ILE A 122 -18.54 8.69 4.96
N PRO A 123 -18.03 7.60 5.55
CA PRO A 123 -18.73 7.03 6.69
C PRO A 123 -18.84 8.16 7.70
N THR A 124 -20.05 8.64 7.97
CA THR A 124 -20.30 9.42 9.17
C THR A 124 -19.83 8.51 10.29
N PRO A 125 -18.80 8.90 11.06
CA PRO A 125 -18.42 8.10 12.21
C PRO A 125 -19.70 7.94 13.04
N ILE A 126 -20.07 6.71 13.36
CA ILE A 126 -20.99 6.47 14.46
C ILE A 126 -20.26 6.99 15.68
N VAL A 127 -20.56 8.23 16.01
CA VAL A 127 -20.01 8.97 17.12
C VAL A 127 -20.80 8.54 18.35
N ASP A 128 -20.49 7.34 18.85
CA ASP A 128 -20.75 7.02 20.25
C ASP A 128 -19.68 7.74 21.07
N ILE A 129 -20.03 8.95 21.52
CA ILE A 129 -19.18 9.84 22.34
C ILE A 129 -19.12 9.29 23.76
N GLN A 130 -18.34 8.24 24.01
CA GLN A 130 -17.80 7.96 25.35
C GLN A 130 -16.43 7.26 25.28
N ALA A 131 -15.56 7.62 24.32
CA ALA A 131 -14.15 7.28 24.46
C ALA A 131 -13.52 8.24 25.48
N GLN A 132 -13.26 7.74 26.70
CA GLN A 132 -12.44 8.45 27.68
C GLN A 132 -11.10 8.85 27.04
N GLN A 133 -10.59 10.03 27.37
CA GLN A 133 -9.27 10.48 26.89
C GLN A 133 -8.20 9.51 27.38
N SER A 134 -7.83 8.56 26.51
CA SER A 134 -6.85 7.52 26.85
C SER A 134 -5.42 7.98 26.64
N ILE A 135 -5.19 8.99 25.80
CA ILE A 135 -3.86 9.51 25.43
C ILE A 135 -3.39 10.49 26.48
N THR A 136 -2.26 10.20 27.11
CA THR A 136 -1.71 11.00 28.22
C THR A 136 -0.56 11.90 27.78
N GLY A 137 -0.02 11.72 26.57
CA GLY A 137 1.08 12.53 26.05
C GLY A 137 1.41 12.26 24.58
N ILE A 138 2.32 13.08 24.04
CA ILE A 138 2.79 12.98 22.66
C ILE A 138 3.99 12.04 22.59
N LEU A 139 3.94 11.10 21.64
CA LEU A 139 5.09 10.26 21.31
C LEU A 139 5.96 10.95 20.25
N GLU A 140 7.21 11.26 20.59
CA GLU A 140 8.17 11.79 19.62
C GLU A 140 8.89 10.67 18.87
N LEU A 141 8.80 10.70 17.54
CA LEU A 141 9.57 9.81 16.66
C LEU A 141 10.88 10.46 16.26
N ARG A 142 12.00 9.84 16.64
CA ARG A 142 13.34 10.25 16.22
C ARG A 142 13.98 9.14 15.41
N PHE A 143 14.32 9.42 14.17
CA PHE A 143 14.94 8.45 13.26
C PHE A 143 16.36 8.88 12.92
N GLY A 144 17.24 7.91 12.67
CA GLY A 144 18.58 8.18 12.13
C GLY A 144 18.55 8.43 10.61
N SER A 145 19.73 8.69 10.05
CA SER A 145 19.90 8.91 8.62
C SER A 145 19.42 7.71 7.79
N PRO A 146 18.86 7.93 6.57
CA PRO A 146 18.47 6.84 5.68
C PRO A 146 19.59 5.86 5.37
N THR A 147 19.23 4.58 5.34
CA THR A 147 20.03 3.51 4.75
C THR A 147 19.61 3.24 3.30
N GLY A 148 20.43 2.50 2.55
CA GLY A 148 20.08 2.06 1.18
C GLY A 148 18.79 1.24 1.15
N LEU A 149 18.54 0.46 2.20
CA LEU A 149 17.30 -0.26 2.40
C LEU A 149 16.09 0.67 2.42
N ASN A 150 16.17 1.77 3.18
CA ASN A 150 15.05 2.69 3.29
C ASN A 150 14.70 3.34 1.95
N GLU A 151 15.70 3.68 1.13
CA GLU A 151 15.46 4.20 -0.21
C GLU A 151 14.69 3.20 -1.08
N ILE A 152 15.06 1.93 -1.03
CA ILE A 152 14.39 0.88 -1.81
C ILE A 152 12.98 0.61 -1.26
N GLN A 153 12.79 0.60 0.06
CA GLN A 153 11.47 0.46 0.68
C GLN A 153 10.52 1.58 0.26
N GLU A 154 10.99 2.84 0.33
CA GLU A 154 10.22 4.00 -0.10
C GLU A 154 9.83 3.88 -1.59
N ARG A 155 10.73 3.36 -2.43
CA ARG A 155 10.45 3.12 -3.84
C ARG A 155 9.46 1.98 -4.08
N MET A 156 9.64 0.85 -3.41
CA MET A 156 8.74 -0.30 -3.53
C MET A 156 7.32 0.07 -3.09
N PHE A 157 7.17 0.93 -2.09
CA PHE A 157 5.88 1.47 -1.70
C PHE A 157 5.21 2.27 -2.82
N THR A 158 5.92 3.23 -3.43
CA THR A 158 5.34 4.01 -4.53
C THR A 158 5.06 3.13 -5.75
N ASP A 159 5.89 2.12 -5.98
CA ASP A 159 5.68 1.11 -7.01
C ASP A 159 4.43 0.28 -6.76
N LEU A 160 4.20 -0.18 -5.52
CA LEU A 160 3.03 -0.96 -5.11
C LEU A 160 1.75 -0.13 -5.22
N VAL A 161 1.76 1.10 -4.71
CA VAL A 161 0.61 2.01 -4.79
C VAL A 161 0.23 2.26 -6.23
N PHE A 162 1.21 2.50 -7.12
CA PHE A 162 0.94 2.66 -8.54
C PHE A 162 0.34 1.38 -9.14
N THR A 163 0.93 0.21 -8.89
CA THR A 163 0.47 -1.07 -9.45
C THR A 163 -0.97 -1.35 -9.06
N TRP A 164 -1.31 -1.19 -7.78
CA TRP A 164 -2.63 -1.50 -7.23
C TRP A 164 -3.55 -0.28 -7.09
N ARG A 165 -3.21 0.84 -7.72
CA ARG A 165 -3.91 2.13 -7.60
C ARG A 165 -5.42 2.01 -7.79
N PHE A 166 -5.90 1.13 -8.66
CA PHE A 166 -7.35 1.00 -8.88
C PHE A 166 -8.07 0.34 -7.71
N HIS A 167 -7.42 -0.49 -6.89
CA HIS A 167 -8.00 -0.96 -5.64
C HIS A 167 -7.89 0.08 -4.51
N ILE A 168 -6.85 0.92 -4.53
CA ILE A 168 -6.59 1.95 -3.51
C ILE A 168 -7.42 3.22 -3.76
N ASP A 169 -7.63 3.60 -5.02
CA ASP A 169 -8.42 4.77 -5.43
C ASP A 169 -9.93 4.51 -5.43
N TYR A 170 -10.34 3.25 -5.23
CA TYR A 170 -11.74 2.86 -5.40
C TYR A 170 -12.42 2.67 -4.04
N PRO A 171 -13.46 3.47 -3.71
CA PRO A 171 -14.04 3.50 -2.37
C PRO A 171 -14.58 2.16 -1.85
N LEU A 172 -15.13 1.28 -2.70
CA LEU A 172 -15.60 -0.04 -2.24
C LEU A 172 -14.45 -0.95 -1.79
N THR A 173 -13.31 -0.90 -2.48
CA THR A 173 -12.15 -1.74 -2.14
C THR A 173 -11.28 -1.10 -1.07
N TRP A 174 -11.10 0.23 -1.11
CA TRP A 174 -10.31 0.97 -0.13
C TRP A 174 -11.13 1.45 1.08
N SER A 175 -11.90 0.52 1.66
CA SER A 175 -12.70 0.77 2.86
C SER A 175 -12.31 -0.20 3.97
N TYR A 176 -12.42 0.25 5.22
CA TYR A 176 -12.09 -0.55 6.41
C TYR A 176 -12.86 -1.90 6.47
N ASN A 177 -14.09 -1.93 5.96
CA ASN A 177 -14.92 -3.13 5.95
C ASN A 177 -14.57 -4.10 4.82
N CYS A 178 -13.77 -3.67 3.83
CA CYS A 178 -13.39 -4.51 2.71
C CYS A 178 -12.11 -5.31 3.02
N ALA A 179 -12.07 -6.58 2.61
CA ALA A 179 -10.88 -7.42 2.77
C ALA A 179 -9.68 -6.88 1.99
N ALA A 180 -9.90 -6.15 0.89
CA ALA A 180 -8.83 -5.52 0.10
C ALA A 180 -7.98 -4.58 0.94
N PHE A 181 -8.58 -3.81 1.86
CA PHE A 181 -7.84 -2.93 2.77
C PHE A 181 -6.87 -3.72 3.65
N ARG A 182 -7.30 -4.86 4.23
CA ARG A 182 -6.42 -5.72 5.05
C ARG A 182 -5.29 -6.33 4.25
N VAL A 183 -5.61 -6.84 3.06
CA VAL A 183 -4.62 -7.43 2.14
C VAL A 183 -3.55 -6.39 1.78
N LEU A 184 -3.93 -5.23 1.27
CA LEU A 184 -2.98 -4.18 0.89
C LEU A 184 -2.25 -3.56 2.10
N THR A 185 -2.90 -3.46 3.26
CA THR A 185 -2.22 -3.05 4.51
C THR A 185 -1.11 -4.03 4.87
N MET A 186 -1.35 -5.33 4.71
CA MET A 186 -0.32 -6.35 4.92
C MET A 186 0.86 -6.16 3.97
N ALA A 187 0.62 -5.75 2.72
CA ALA A 187 1.69 -5.45 1.78
C ALA A 187 2.52 -4.24 2.21
N PHE A 188 1.88 -3.16 2.69
CA PHE A 188 2.59 -2.01 3.23
C PHE A 188 3.46 -2.40 4.43
N LEU A 189 2.91 -3.19 5.36
CA LEU A 189 3.65 -3.69 6.52
C LEU A 189 4.84 -4.56 6.13
N ARG A 190 4.66 -5.50 5.18
CA ARG A 190 5.73 -6.38 4.69
C ARG A 190 6.85 -5.61 4.01
N ILE A 191 6.54 -4.67 3.13
CA ILE A 191 7.57 -3.81 2.51
C ILE A 191 8.28 -2.98 3.58
N ALA A 192 7.52 -2.38 4.51
CA ALA A 192 8.07 -1.54 5.57
C ALA A 192 8.95 -2.31 6.57
N ALA A 193 8.68 -3.59 6.84
CA ALA A 193 9.52 -4.46 7.67
C ALA A 193 10.62 -5.19 6.90
N TRP A 194 10.63 -5.07 5.57
CA TRP A 194 11.50 -5.85 4.69
C TRP A 194 11.31 -7.37 4.87
N ASP A 195 10.04 -7.76 5.01
CA ASP A 195 9.54 -9.13 5.17
C ASP A 195 8.97 -9.61 3.84
N LEU A 196 9.87 -9.88 2.90
CA LEU A 196 9.57 -10.21 1.51
C LEU A 196 10.60 -11.17 0.93
N GLU A 197 10.19 -11.91 -0.11
CA GLU A 197 11.08 -12.76 -0.88
C GLU A 197 11.28 -12.19 -2.29
N VAL A 198 12.50 -12.34 -2.82
CA VAL A 198 12.85 -11.95 -4.19
C VAL A 198 13.20 -13.21 -4.96
N THR A 199 12.52 -13.44 -6.08
CA THR A 199 12.76 -14.56 -6.99
C THR A 199 13.25 -14.04 -8.34
N SER A 200 14.10 -14.82 -9.03
CA SER A 200 14.72 -14.42 -10.28
C SER A 200 14.15 -15.12 -11.53
N ASN A 201 13.09 -15.93 -11.40
CA ASN A 201 12.79 -16.94 -12.43
C ASN A 201 11.33 -17.20 -12.79
N ASP A 202 10.40 -16.33 -12.41
CA ASP A 202 9.00 -16.48 -12.82
C ASP A 202 8.68 -15.43 -13.87
N ALA A 203 8.19 -15.84 -15.04
CA ALA A 203 7.56 -14.95 -16.01
C ALA A 203 6.29 -14.39 -15.34
N PRO A 204 6.35 -13.22 -14.69
CA PRO A 204 5.27 -12.80 -13.84
C PRO A 204 4.09 -12.38 -14.71
N ASP A 205 2.87 -12.53 -14.19
CA ASP A 205 1.68 -12.11 -14.92
C ASP A 205 1.58 -10.58 -14.97
N LEU A 206 2.36 -10.00 -15.87
CA LEU A 206 2.37 -8.59 -16.22
C LEU A 206 1.65 -8.38 -17.55
N PRO A 207 1.08 -7.19 -17.82
CA PRO A 207 0.82 -6.12 -16.88
C PRO A 207 -0.22 -6.54 -15.83
N ILE A 208 -0.10 -6.01 -14.61
CA ILE A 208 -1.21 -6.04 -13.65
C ILE A 208 -2.37 -5.24 -14.25
N GLY A 209 -3.49 -5.92 -14.48
CA GLY A 209 -4.63 -5.41 -15.22
C GLY A 209 -5.94 -5.52 -14.43
N TYR A 210 -7.05 -5.30 -15.13
CA TYR A 210 -8.40 -5.34 -14.56
C TYR A 210 -8.83 -6.75 -14.07
N THR A 211 -8.15 -7.80 -14.52
CA THR A 211 -8.37 -9.18 -14.05
C THR A 211 -7.54 -9.52 -12.83
N SER A 212 -6.47 -8.79 -12.55
CA SER A 212 -5.56 -9.09 -11.44
C SER A 212 -6.20 -8.70 -10.10
N ILE A 213 -6.05 -9.56 -9.09
CA ILE A 213 -6.54 -9.30 -7.72
C ILE A 213 -5.42 -9.63 -6.72
N PRO A 214 -5.16 -8.76 -5.73
CA PRO A 214 -4.24 -9.08 -4.64
C PRO A 214 -4.70 -10.34 -3.88
N SER A 215 -3.83 -11.34 -3.79
CA SER A 215 -4.18 -12.67 -3.26
C SER A 215 -3.30 -13.16 -2.11
N TRP A 216 -2.36 -12.35 -1.63
CA TRP A 216 -1.53 -12.74 -0.49
C TRP A 216 -2.32 -12.79 0.82
N SER A 217 -1.87 -13.66 1.73
CA SER A 217 -2.52 -13.88 3.02
C SER A 217 -2.56 -12.60 3.86
N SER A 218 -3.69 -12.35 4.53
CA SER A 218 -3.83 -11.29 5.52
C SER A 218 -4.53 -11.81 6.78
N PRO A 219 -4.28 -11.19 7.95
CA PRO A 219 -4.98 -11.55 9.19
C PRO A 219 -6.50 -11.40 9.05
N VAL A 220 -7.24 -12.33 9.65
CA VAL A 220 -8.71 -12.30 9.68
C VAL A 220 -9.21 -11.20 10.63
N MET A 221 -8.47 -10.96 11.71
CA MET A 221 -8.81 -9.97 12.73
C MET A 221 -8.21 -8.60 12.43
N ASN A 222 -8.86 -7.55 12.94
CA ASN A 222 -8.39 -6.17 12.84
C ASN A 222 -7.35 -5.80 13.92
N VAL A 223 -6.95 -6.75 14.77
CA VAL A 223 -5.89 -6.60 15.77
C VAL A 223 -5.01 -7.84 15.68
N PHE A 224 -3.71 -7.66 15.46
CA PHE A 224 -2.77 -8.76 15.28
C PHE A 224 -1.34 -8.34 15.57
N TRP A 225 -0.47 -9.30 15.89
CA TRP A 225 0.96 -9.07 16.08
C TRP A 225 1.71 -9.10 14.76
N PHE A 226 2.64 -8.17 14.57
CA PHE A 226 3.53 -8.12 13.42
C PHE A 226 4.89 -7.57 13.85
N HIS A 227 5.96 -8.37 13.68
CA HIS A 227 7.34 -7.98 14.02
C HIS A 227 7.50 -7.37 15.43
N GLY A 228 6.77 -7.90 16.42
CA GLY A 228 6.82 -7.42 17.81
C GLY A 228 5.94 -6.20 18.12
N TYR A 229 5.22 -5.67 17.13
CA TYR A 229 4.23 -4.60 17.29
C TYR A 229 2.82 -5.16 17.27
N LEU A 230 1.94 -4.58 18.08
CA LEU A 230 0.51 -4.86 17.96
C LEU A 230 -0.09 -3.89 16.94
N VAL A 231 -0.51 -4.42 15.80
CA VAL A 231 -1.15 -3.65 14.73
C VAL A 231 -2.65 -3.60 15.01
N VAL A 232 -3.22 -2.39 14.96
CA VAL A 232 -4.66 -2.16 15.12
C VAL A 232 -5.19 -1.43 13.90
N LEU A 233 -6.07 -2.12 13.17
CA LEU A 233 -6.80 -1.54 12.04
C LEU A 233 -8.07 -0.86 12.55
N GLN A 234 -8.31 0.35 12.03
CA GLN A 234 -9.46 1.19 12.37
C GLN A 234 -10.00 1.91 11.13
N ALA A 235 -11.30 2.27 11.16
CA ALA A 235 -11.95 3.01 10.09
C ALA A 235 -11.28 4.35 9.76
N ASP A 236 -10.94 5.10 10.81
CA ASP A 236 -10.15 6.32 10.73
C ASP A 236 -9.31 6.45 12.00
N ILE A 237 -8.22 7.20 11.94
CA ILE A 237 -7.35 7.53 13.08
C ILE A 237 -6.89 9.00 13.04
N LYS A 238 -7.43 9.81 12.12
CA LYS A 238 -7.09 11.23 12.05
C LYS A 238 -7.60 12.02 13.28
N PRO A 239 -8.85 11.87 13.73
CA PRO A 239 -9.30 12.46 14.98
C PRO A 239 -8.73 11.72 16.20
N ASP A 240 -8.39 12.46 17.25
CA ASP A 240 -7.89 11.93 18.52
C ASP A 240 -8.84 10.89 19.13
N ALA A 241 -10.16 11.16 19.09
CA ALA A 241 -11.18 10.24 19.58
C ALA A 241 -11.11 8.87 18.88
N MET A 242 -10.79 8.85 17.58
CA MET A 242 -10.66 7.61 16.83
C MET A 242 -9.35 6.88 17.15
N ARG A 243 -8.27 7.61 17.44
CA ARG A 243 -7.04 7.02 17.99
C ARG A 243 -7.28 6.40 19.37
N CYS A 244 -7.97 7.11 20.28
CA CYS A 244 -8.37 6.59 21.58
C CYS A 244 -9.18 5.29 21.43
N ARG A 245 -10.14 5.25 20.50
CA ARG A 245 -10.91 4.02 20.22
C ARG A 245 -10.04 2.86 19.74
N ALA A 246 -9.04 3.13 18.90
CA ALA A 246 -8.10 2.10 18.46
C ALA A 246 -7.23 1.60 19.63
N ILE A 247 -6.83 2.49 20.53
CA ILE A 247 -6.08 2.15 21.75
C ILE A 247 -6.92 1.30 22.71
N GLU A 248 -8.19 1.66 22.93
CA GLU A 248 -9.10 0.86 23.77
C GLU A 248 -9.34 -0.54 23.17
N LYS A 249 -9.45 -0.63 21.84
CA LYS A 249 -9.50 -1.93 21.14
C LYS A 249 -8.23 -2.76 21.37
N ALA A 250 -7.06 -2.12 21.42
CA ALA A 250 -5.80 -2.78 21.76
C ALA A 250 -5.80 -3.27 23.22
N LYS A 251 -6.23 -2.43 24.16
CA LYS A 251 -6.32 -2.79 25.59
C LYS A 251 -7.27 -3.96 25.82
N ALA A 252 -8.43 -3.95 25.16
CA ALA A 252 -9.39 -5.04 25.22
C ALA A 252 -8.81 -6.37 24.70
N TYR A 253 -7.99 -6.31 23.64
CA TYR A 253 -7.31 -7.50 23.08
C TYR A 253 -6.22 -8.05 24.02
N LEU A 254 -5.46 -7.17 24.67
CA LEU A 254 -4.33 -7.54 25.53
C LEU A 254 -4.74 -8.03 26.93
N GLY A 255 -5.84 -7.50 27.46
CA GLY A 255 -6.23 -7.67 28.86
C GLY A 255 -5.32 -6.93 29.85
N LYS A 256 -5.80 -6.76 31.10
CA LYS A 256 -5.07 -6.05 32.17
C LYS A 256 -3.66 -6.60 32.49
N PRO A 257 -3.44 -7.93 32.63
CA PRO A 257 -2.15 -8.43 33.13
C PRO A 257 -0.98 -8.23 32.14
N MET A 258 -1.26 -8.21 30.83
CA MET A 258 -0.21 -8.02 29.84
C MET A 258 0.32 -6.58 29.83
N ILE A 259 -0.56 -5.59 30.00
CA ILE A 259 -0.24 -4.15 30.01
C ILE A 259 0.60 -3.78 31.23
N SER A 260 0.29 -4.34 32.41
CA SER A 260 1.02 -4.05 33.65
C SER A 260 2.47 -4.58 33.64
N SER A 261 2.79 -5.53 32.76
CA SER A 261 4.10 -6.20 32.78
C SER A 261 5.15 -5.58 31.85
N ARG A 262 4.74 -4.81 30.82
CA ARG A 262 5.61 -4.39 29.71
C ARG A 262 5.13 -3.10 29.05
N ASN A 263 6.07 -2.32 28.53
CA ASN A 263 5.77 -1.29 27.55
C ASN A 263 5.47 -1.96 26.19
N LEU A 264 4.30 -1.68 25.62
CA LEU A 264 3.82 -2.27 24.37
C LEU A 264 3.76 -1.20 23.28
N SER A 265 4.37 -1.50 22.14
CA SER A 265 4.35 -0.61 20.97
C SER A 265 3.22 -1.00 20.02
N LEU A 266 2.42 -0.02 19.62
CA LEU A 266 1.25 -0.17 18.77
C LEU A 266 1.42 0.55 17.43
N ILE A 267 1.00 -0.08 16.34
CA ILE A 267 0.86 0.56 15.03
C ILE A 267 -0.63 0.67 14.73
N LEU A 268 -1.15 1.90 14.72
CA LEU A 268 -2.55 2.18 14.41
C LEU A 268 -2.65 2.52 12.93
N MET A 269 -3.49 1.83 12.16
CA MET A 269 -3.63 2.07 10.72
C MET A 269 -5.09 2.23 10.31
N SER A 270 -5.34 3.22 9.45
CA SER A 270 -6.56 3.37 8.67
C SER A 270 -6.20 3.37 7.18
N PRO A 271 -7.19 3.40 6.25
CA PRO A 271 -6.91 3.41 4.81
C PRO A 271 -5.96 4.53 4.37
N TYR A 272 -5.97 5.68 5.04
CA TYR A 272 -5.20 6.85 4.62
C TYR A 272 -4.15 7.30 5.62
N HIS A 273 -4.19 6.82 6.86
CA HIS A 273 -3.32 7.31 7.93
C HIS A 273 -2.67 6.17 8.71
N VAL A 274 -1.52 6.47 9.30
CA VAL A 274 -0.84 5.65 10.31
C VAL A 274 -0.50 6.51 11.52
N ALA A 275 -0.58 5.95 12.72
CA ALA A 275 -0.11 6.56 13.94
C ALA A 275 0.59 5.50 14.80
N PHE A 276 1.43 5.95 15.72
CA PHE A 276 2.23 5.09 16.57
C PHE A 276 1.91 5.40 18.02
N ALA A 277 1.77 4.37 18.85
CA ALA A 277 1.51 4.55 20.27
C ALA A 277 2.35 3.61 21.13
N GLN A 278 2.65 4.05 22.35
CA GLN A 278 3.24 3.23 23.39
C GLN A 278 2.27 3.15 24.56
N LEU A 279 1.92 1.91 24.94
CA LEU A 279 1.16 1.63 26.15
C LEU A 279 2.12 1.22 27.25
N SER A 280 1.97 1.85 28.40
CA SER A 280 2.55 1.41 29.67
C SER A 280 1.42 1.24 30.68
N GLN A 281 1.76 0.84 31.91
CA GLN A 281 0.78 0.68 32.99
C GLN A 281 0.00 1.98 33.27
N ASP A 282 0.69 3.12 33.29
CA ASP A 282 0.14 4.40 33.76
C ASP A 282 0.01 5.46 32.66
N SER A 283 0.59 5.23 31.48
CA SER A 283 0.60 6.23 30.41
C SER A 283 0.44 5.63 29.03
N VAL A 284 -0.15 6.43 28.15
CA VAL A 284 -0.35 6.16 26.74
C VAL A 284 0.20 7.33 25.95
N LEU A 285 1.34 7.13 25.31
CA LEU A 285 1.93 8.11 24.41
C LEU A 285 1.49 7.80 22.99
N CYS A 286 1.08 8.80 22.22
CA CYS A 286 0.65 8.62 20.84
C CYS A 286 1.21 9.73 19.95
N THR A 287 1.56 9.40 18.71
CA THR A 287 1.88 10.40 17.68
C THR A 287 0.60 11.02 17.14
N ASP A 288 0.74 12.13 16.44
CA ASP A 288 -0.28 12.59 15.50
C ASP A 288 -0.45 11.57 14.36
N SER A 289 -1.58 11.68 13.66
CA SER A 289 -1.84 10.86 12.48
C SER A 289 -1.01 11.33 11.30
N LEU A 290 -0.21 10.43 10.72
CA LEU A 290 0.59 10.67 9.54
C LEU A 290 -0.12 10.12 8.31
N THR A 291 -0.09 10.87 7.20
CA THR A 291 -0.63 10.43 5.92
C THR A 291 0.14 9.21 5.40
N LEU A 292 -0.54 8.07 5.31
CA LEU A 292 -0.02 6.81 4.77
C LEU A 292 -0.23 6.74 3.26
N VAL A 293 -1.43 7.06 2.77
CA VAL A 293 -1.76 7.05 1.34
C VAL A 293 -2.44 8.37 0.96
N ALA A 294 -1.93 8.99 -0.10
CA ALA A 294 -2.46 10.22 -0.69
C ALA A 294 -2.34 10.16 -2.22
N ASN A 295 -2.94 11.15 -2.90
CA ASN A 295 -2.91 11.26 -4.36
C ASN A 295 -1.50 11.12 -4.98
N PRO A 296 -0.44 11.74 -4.43
CA PRO A 296 0.89 11.59 -5.01
C PRO A 296 1.63 10.31 -4.56
N SER A 297 1.03 9.41 -3.77
CA SER A 297 1.73 8.23 -3.21
C SER A 297 2.22 7.23 -4.25
N ALA A 298 1.69 7.25 -5.47
CA ALA A 298 2.23 6.47 -6.59
C ALA A 298 3.53 7.06 -7.19
N ILE A 299 3.91 8.29 -6.80
CA ILE A 299 5.06 9.03 -7.33
C ILE A 299 6.10 9.30 -6.24
N ARG A 300 5.64 9.70 -5.04
CA ARG A 300 6.50 10.06 -3.91
C ARG A 300 6.09 9.28 -2.66
N CYS A 301 7.07 8.88 -1.85
CA CYS A 301 6.80 8.21 -0.59
C CYS A 301 6.10 9.16 0.41
N SER A 302 5.10 8.64 1.11
CA SER A 302 4.31 9.39 2.08
C SER A 302 5.03 9.50 3.44
N PRO A 303 4.73 10.55 4.24
CA PRO A 303 5.23 10.68 5.61
C PRO A 303 4.98 9.44 6.46
N GLY A 304 3.78 8.88 6.38
CA GLY A 304 3.35 7.74 7.15
C GLY A 304 4.10 6.47 6.78
N PHE A 305 4.29 6.20 5.48
CA PHE A 305 5.07 5.04 5.06
C PHE A 305 6.55 5.18 5.44
N ARG A 306 7.12 6.39 5.30
CA ARG A 306 8.50 6.65 5.74
C ARG A 306 8.66 6.40 7.23
N ALA A 307 7.77 6.91 8.07
CA ALA A 307 7.79 6.65 9.50
C ALA A 307 7.61 5.15 9.79
N LEU A 308 6.69 4.46 9.10
CA LEU A 308 6.43 3.04 9.26
C LEU A 308 7.65 2.17 8.94
N SER A 309 8.33 2.45 7.82
CA SER A 309 9.53 1.70 7.44
C SER A 309 10.66 1.92 8.44
N ARG A 310 10.85 3.15 8.94
CA ARG A 310 11.84 3.41 9.99
C ARG A 310 11.45 2.78 11.31
N VAL A 311 10.19 2.78 11.69
CA VAL A 311 9.71 2.11 12.90
C VAL A 311 10.02 0.61 12.87
N LEU A 312 9.83 -0.04 11.73
CA LEU A 312 10.01 -1.50 11.60
C LEU A 312 11.47 -1.92 11.31
N THR A 313 12.32 -1.02 10.81
CA THR A 313 13.73 -1.34 10.45
C THR A 313 14.78 -0.56 11.22
N HIS A 314 14.41 0.48 11.97
CA HIS A 314 15.32 1.34 12.72
C HIS A 314 15.18 1.14 14.23
N GLN A 315 16.32 1.20 14.91
CA GLN A 315 16.52 0.82 16.31
C GLN A 315 15.91 1.78 17.35
N SER A 316 15.37 2.92 16.93
CA SER A 316 15.12 4.04 17.85
C SER A 316 13.86 3.89 18.69
N TRP A 317 12.92 3.02 18.29
CA TRP A 317 11.63 2.89 18.97
C TRP A 317 11.49 1.66 19.88
N THR A 318 12.32 0.63 19.69
CA THR A 318 12.35 -0.61 20.50
C THR A 318 13.45 -0.56 21.55
N LYS A 319 13.27 0.28 22.58
CA LYS A 319 14.19 0.32 23.72
C LYS A 319 14.11 -0.79 24.81
N PRO A 320 13.36 -1.92 24.72
CA PRO A 320 13.45 -2.94 25.78
C PRO A 320 14.28 -4.20 25.42
N ASN A 321 14.84 -4.37 24.22
CA ASN A 321 15.50 -5.64 23.85
C ASN A 321 16.99 -5.75 24.23
N LEU A 322 17.68 -4.64 24.56
CA LEU A 322 19.08 -4.72 25.03
C LEU A 322 19.21 -5.56 26.31
N CYS A 323 18.23 -5.50 27.21
CA CYS A 323 18.20 -6.32 28.42
C CYS A 323 17.83 -7.79 28.18
N ARG A 324 17.37 -8.14 26.97
CA ARG A 324 17.03 -9.50 26.55
C ARG A 324 18.03 -10.09 25.58
N GLU A 325 19.07 -9.33 25.23
CA GLU A 325 20.12 -9.79 24.35
C GLU A 325 20.85 -10.95 25.02
N SER A 326 20.60 -12.17 24.53
CA SER A 326 21.30 -13.37 24.98
C SER A 326 22.45 -13.74 24.04
N TRP A 327 22.56 -13.08 22.88
CA TRP A 327 23.61 -13.33 21.91
C TRP A 327 24.94 -12.75 22.41
N GLN A 328 25.79 -13.61 22.98
CA GLN A 328 27.09 -13.23 23.55
C GLN A 328 28.26 -13.38 22.55
N PHE A 329 28.00 -13.88 21.34
CA PHE A 329 29.04 -14.19 20.36
C PHE A 329 29.31 -13.00 19.43
N GLY A 330 30.52 -12.45 19.49
CA GLY A 330 30.99 -11.43 18.53
C GLY A 330 31.39 -12.08 17.21
N LEU A 331 30.43 -12.31 16.31
CA LEU A 331 30.74 -12.71 14.94
C LEU A 331 31.28 -11.50 14.16
N PRO A 332 32.39 -11.64 13.41
CA PRO A 332 32.79 -10.66 12.42
C PRO A 332 31.66 -10.37 11.42
N VAL A 333 31.59 -9.12 10.96
CA VAL A 333 30.52 -8.66 10.05
C VAL A 333 30.52 -9.45 8.75
N GLU A 334 31.68 -9.87 8.29
CA GLU A 334 31.90 -10.67 7.09
C GLU A 334 31.22 -12.04 7.22
N LEU A 335 31.32 -12.68 8.39
CA LEU A 335 30.66 -13.96 8.63
C LEU A 335 29.14 -13.80 8.71
N LEU A 336 28.66 -12.75 9.35
CA LEU A 336 27.22 -12.44 9.36
C LEU A 336 26.67 -12.21 7.95
N GLN A 337 27.41 -11.48 7.11
CA GLN A 337 27.08 -11.29 5.70
C GLN A 337 27.01 -12.60 4.94
N MET A 338 27.99 -13.49 5.13
CA MET A 338 28.00 -14.82 4.51
C MET A 338 26.80 -15.65 4.96
N ILE A 339 26.44 -15.63 6.25
CA ILE A 339 25.28 -16.35 6.77
C ILE A 339 23.99 -15.82 6.14
N PHE A 340 23.80 -14.49 6.11
CA PHE A 340 22.60 -13.90 5.50
C PHE A 340 22.49 -14.23 4.00
N ARG A 341 23.60 -14.26 3.27
CA ARG A 341 23.62 -14.64 1.84
C ARG A 341 23.33 -16.12 1.61
N ALA A 342 23.77 -16.99 2.51
CA ALA A 342 23.55 -18.43 2.39
C ALA A 342 22.14 -18.87 2.86
N SER A 343 21.47 -18.04 3.65
CA SER A 343 20.17 -18.37 4.25
C SER A 343 19.02 -18.09 3.29
N HIS A 344 17.95 -18.89 3.39
CA HIS A 344 16.73 -18.62 2.65
C HIS A 344 16.11 -17.28 3.12
N PRO A 345 15.45 -16.49 2.26
CA PRO A 345 14.87 -15.18 2.64
C PRO A 345 13.96 -15.17 3.88
N ARG A 346 13.35 -16.31 4.23
CA ARG A 346 12.55 -16.45 5.46
C ARG A 346 13.40 -16.60 6.71
N ASP A 347 14.48 -17.36 6.60
CA ASP A 347 15.40 -17.64 7.70
C ASP A 347 16.26 -16.42 8.01
N THR A 348 16.57 -15.58 7.00
CA THR A 348 17.30 -14.32 7.20
C THR A 348 16.53 -13.34 8.08
N VAL A 349 15.22 -13.21 7.91
CA VAL A 349 14.36 -12.35 8.75
C VAL A 349 14.29 -12.89 10.18
N ALA A 350 14.10 -14.21 10.34
CA ALA A 350 14.09 -14.84 11.66
C ALA A 350 15.42 -14.66 12.39
N LEU A 351 16.55 -14.83 11.69
CA LEU A 351 17.88 -14.58 12.22
C LEU A 351 18.10 -13.10 12.57
N ALA A 352 17.62 -12.18 11.74
CA ALA A 352 17.67 -10.75 12.02
C ALA A 352 16.89 -10.41 13.30
N GLN A 353 15.77 -11.08 13.56
CA GLN A 353 14.97 -10.87 14.78
C GLN A 353 15.54 -11.55 16.04
N SER A 354 16.49 -12.48 15.90
CA SER A 354 17.02 -13.27 17.01
C SER A 354 17.93 -12.47 17.97
N SER A 355 18.59 -11.43 17.47
CA SER A 355 19.47 -10.57 18.28
C SER A 355 19.46 -9.14 17.76
N PHE A 356 19.77 -8.19 18.62
CA PHE A 356 19.94 -6.79 18.28
C PHE A 356 21.09 -6.58 17.28
N SER A 357 22.20 -7.29 17.46
CA SER A 357 23.38 -7.17 16.60
C SER A 357 23.09 -7.67 15.18
N THR A 358 22.42 -8.82 15.04
CA THR A 358 22.01 -9.35 13.73
C THR A 358 20.98 -8.44 13.07
N GLN A 359 20.00 -7.93 13.83
CA GLN A 359 19.00 -6.98 13.32
C GLN A 359 19.65 -5.73 12.74
N ARG A 360 20.60 -5.15 13.49
CA ARG A 360 21.36 -3.97 13.08
C ARG A 360 22.12 -4.22 11.78
N HIS A 361 22.78 -5.37 11.65
CA HIS A 361 23.51 -5.68 10.42
C HIS A 361 22.56 -5.94 9.24
N TYR A 362 21.50 -6.71 9.45
CA TYR A 362 20.51 -7.04 8.42
C TYR A 362 19.90 -5.79 7.78
N TYR A 363 19.39 -4.85 8.59
CA TYR A 363 18.72 -3.64 8.06
C TYR A 363 19.67 -2.53 7.56
N ASN A 364 20.99 -2.68 7.77
CA ASN A 364 21.99 -1.80 7.13
C ASN A 364 22.38 -2.30 5.72
N MET A 365 21.91 -3.48 5.32
CA MET A 365 22.16 -4.10 4.02
C MET A 365 20.88 -4.16 3.19
N VAL A 366 20.99 -4.66 1.96
CA VAL A 366 19.84 -5.00 1.08
C VAL A 366 19.91 -6.51 0.75
N PRO A 367 19.70 -7.39 1.74
CA PRO A 367 20.15 -8.79 1.64
C PRO A 367 19.50 -9.58 0.51
N GLN A 368 18.25 -9.28 0.15
CA GLN A 368 17.47 -9.96 -0.88
C GLN A 368 17.94 -9.67 -2.30
N PHE A 369 18.73 -8.59 -2.50
CA PHE A 369 19.26 -8.21 -3.81
C PHE A 369 20.78 -8.46 -3.93
N GLY A 370 21.33 -9.32 -3.06
CA GLY A 370 22.76 -9.63 -3.06
C GLY A 370 23.62 -8.39 -2.76
N ASP A 371 24.59 -8.11 -3.63
CA ASP A 371 25.57 -7.02 -3.45
C ASP A 371 25.08 -5.65 -3.95
N LEU A 372 23.75 -5.47 -4.02
CA LEU A 372 23.15 -4.23 -4.47
C LEU A 372 23.43 -3.09 -3.49
N THR A 373 24.12 -2.06 -3.97
CA THR A 373 24.37 -0.82 -3.23
C THR A 373 23.71 0.37 -3.92
N VAL A 374 22.79 1.02 -3.22
CA VAL A 374 22.10 2.23 -3.70
C VAL A 374 23.09 3.39 -3.85
N GLN A 375 23.08 4.05 -5.01
CA GLN A 375 23.98 5.16 -5.32
C GLN A 375 23.34 6.52 -5.04
N THR A 376 22.01 6.64 -5.18
CA THR A 376 21.29 7.90 -4.95
C THR A 376 20.05 7.68 -4.08
N PHE A 377 19.74 8.69 -3.27
CA PHE A 377 18.72 8.66 -2.21
C PHE A 377 17.65 9.71 -2.46
N LYS A 378 17.16 9.83 -3.71
CA LYS A 378 16.23 10.92 -4.10
C LYS A 378 14.90 10.86 -3.34
N SER A 379 14.43 9.70 -2.90
CA SER A 379 13.20 9.57 -2.12
C SER A 379 13.41 9.97 -0.66
N SER A 380 14.47 9.46 -0.04
CA SER A 380 14.75 9.66 1.39
C SER A 380 15.41 11.02 1.69
N ILE A 381 16.21 11.52 0.73
CA ILE A 381 16.97 12.79 0.78
C ILE A 381 16.60 13.62 -0.47
N PRO A 382 15.40 14.21 -0.54
CA PRO A 382 14.89 14.86 -1.74
C PRO A 382 15.66 16.12 -2.17
N CYS A 383 16.51 16.70 -1.32
CA CYS A 383 17.23 17.92 -1.66
C CYS A 383 18.31 17.73 -2.75
N CYS A 384 19.07 16.62 -2.70
CA CYS A 384 20.11 16.33 -3.70
C CYS A 384 20.37 14.83 -3.91
N GLY A 385 19.74 13.95 -3.11
CA GLY A 385 19.91 12.51 -3.20
C GLY A 385 21.29 11.97 -2.80
N GLN A 386 22.20 12.79 -2.27
CA GLN A 386 23.53 12.35 -1.86
C GLN A 386 23.54 11.94 -0.39
N ARG A 387 24.18 10.79 -0.07
CA ARG A 387 24.33 10.31 1.32
C ARG A 387 25.70 10.62 1.92
N VAL A 388 26.75 10.68 1.10
CA VAL A 388 28.17 10.77 1.54
C VAL A 388 28.45 12.06 2.35
N SER A 389 27.62 13.08 2.18
CA SER A 389 27.68 14.36 2.91
C SER A 389 26.77 14.45 4.13
N LEU A 390 26.06 13.36 4.50
CA LEU A 390 25.22 13.37 5.69
C LEU A 390 26.08 13.32 6.96
N GLY A 391 26.28 14.49 7.57
CA GLY A 391 27.02 14.66 8.82
C GLY A 391 26.13 14.57 10.06
N PRO A 392 26.72 14.74 11.27
CA PRO A 392 25.95 14.88 12.52
C PRO A 392 25.06 16.13 12.53
N ASN A 393 25.22 16.98 11.52
CA ASN A 393 24.60 18.29 11.41
C ASN A 393 23.45 18.37 10.40
N ASP A 394 22.89 17.25 9.95
CA ASP A 394 21.78 17.25 9.01
C ASP A 394 20.44 17.04 9.70
N VAL A 395 19.38 17.50 9.04
CA VAL A 395 18.08 17.68 9.67
C VAL A 395 17.03 16.79 9.01
N SER A 396 16.19 16.18 9.85
CA SER A 396 14.97 15.50 9.40
C SER A 396 13.78 16.44 9.56
N CYS A 397 12.92 16.52 8.54
CA CYS A 397 11.66 17.22 8.65
C CYS A 397 10.75 16.54 9.69
N SER A 398 10.24 17.27 10.68
CA SER A 398 9.34 16.77 11.72
C SER A 398 7.96 16.34 11.18
N SER A 399 7.55 16.88 10.03
CA SER A 399 6.26 16.56 9.40
C SER A 399 6.34 15.36 8.45
N CYS A 400 7.36 15.28 7.59
CA CYS A 400 7.44 14.23 6.56
C CYS A 400 8.55 13.21 6.79
N TYR A 401 9.42 13.41 7.79
CA TYR A 401 10.58 12.57 8.10
C TYR A 401 11.61 12.43 6.98
N ALA A 402 11.49 13.21 5.90
CA ALA A 402 12.51 13.27 4.86
C ALA A 402 13.75 14.00 5.40
N TRP A 403 14.92 13.51 5.02
CA TRP A 403 16.19 14.09 5.43
C TRP A 403 16.64 15.16 4.44
N GLN A 404 17.30 16.20 4.94
CA GLN A 404 17.89 17.24 4.11
C GLN A 404 19.24 17.66 4.66
N HIS A 405 20.14 18.02 3.76
CA HIS A 405 21.38 18.66 4.18
C HIS A 405 21.08 20.06 4.71
N LEU A 406 21.73 20.45 5.80
CA LEU A 406 21.57 21.78 6.40
C LEU A 406 21.74 22.90 5.36
N LYS A 407 22.80 22.79 4.54
CA LYS A 407 23.11 23.73 3.44
C LYS A 407 22.05 23.74 2.35
N CYS A 408 21.51 22.58 2.00
CA CYS A 408 20.44 22.50 0.99
C CYS A 408 19.12 23.09 1.50
N ALA A 409 18.89 23.03 2.81
CA ALA A 409 17.76 23.68 3.47
C ALA A 409 17.95 25.19 3.68
N GLY A 410 19.11 25.76 3.32
CA GLY A 410 19.43 27.17 3.55
C GLY A 410 19.68 27.52 5.02
N LEU A 411 19.95 26.53 5.86
CA LEU A 411 20.16 26.69 7.29
C LEU A 411 21.65 26.78 7.62
N THR A 412 22.00 27.63 8.59
CA THR A 412 23.37 27.84 9.09
C THR A 412 23.65 27.09 10.40
N SER A 413 22.60 26.74 11.15
CA SER A 413 22.65 25.98 12.40
C SER A 413 21.41 25.09 12.56
N HIS A 414 21.43 24.17 13.53
CA HIS A 414 20.27 23.31 13.81
C HIS A 414 19.12 24.15 14.35
N PRO A 415 17.92 24.02 13.78
CA PRO A 415 16.75 24.61 14.40
C PRO A 415 16.48 23.88 15.72
N GLY A 416 16.35 24.65 16.81
CA GLY A 416 16.04 24.12 18.14
C GLY A 416 14.64 23.53 18.22
N ASP A 417 13.68 24.15 17.52
CA ASP A 417 12.32 23.65 17.35
C ASP A 417 12.22 22.88 16.01
N GLY A 418 11.57 21.72 16.03
CA GLY A 418 11.61 20.74 14.94
C GLY A 418 11.52 21.33 13.52
N TYR A 419 12.51 21.00 12.68
CA TYR A 419 12.62 21.48 11.30
C TYR A 419 11.41 21.08 10.44
N ILE A 420 10.83 22.02 9.67
CA ILE A 420 9.82 21.72 8.64
C ILE A 420 10.39 22.11 7.28
N CYS A 421 10.43 21.17 6.33
CA CYS A 421 10.96 21.44 4.99
C CYS A 421 10.00 22.28 4.13
N SER A 422 10.54 22.96 3.12
CA SER A 422 9.80 23.82 2.18
C SER A 422 8.56 23.12 1.59
N ASN A 423 8.71 21.88 1.14
CA ASN A 423 7.60 21.07 0.61
C ASN A 423 6.45 20.88 1.62
N CYS A 424 6.75 20.83 2.93
CA CYS A 424 5.73 20.70 3.96
C CYS A 424 5.14 22.07 4.34
N GLN A 425 5.94 23.14 4.32
CA GLN A 425 5.47 24.51 4.54
C GLN A 425 4.46 24.95 3.47
N GLU A 426 4.69 24.56 2.22
CA GLU A 426 3.79 24.83 1.08
C GLU A 426 2.54 23.93 1.05
N GLY A 427 2.34 23.08 2.07
CA GLY A 427 1.19 22.17 2.17
C GLY A 427 1.32 20.87 1.35
N GLY A 428 2.47 20.62 0.72
CA GLY A 428 2.70 19.45 -0.13
C GLY A 428 2.63 18.09 0.59
N ALA A 429 2.78 18.05 1.91
CA ALA A 429 2.65 16.83 2.73
C ALA A 429 1.19 16.50 3.12
N ASN A 430 0.26 17.46 3.00
CA ASN A 430 -1.11 17.36 3.50
C ASN A 430 -2.18 17.28 2.39
N SER A 431 -1.79 16.97 1.16
CA SER A 431 -2.77 16.70 0.10
C SER A 431 -3.60 15.47 0.48
N GLY A 432 -4.89 15.69 0.77
CA GLY A 432 -5.83 14.62 1.07
C GLY A 432 -5.97 13.64 -0.09
N HIS A 433 -6.50 12.45 0.19
CA HIS A 433 -6.88 11.52 -0.87
C HIS A 433 -8.22 11.93 -1.49
N ILE A 434 -8.28 11.94 -2.81
CA ILE A 434 -9.52 12.09 -3.58
C ILE A 434 -9.61 10.87 -4.51
N PRO A 435 -10.70 10.09 -4.47
CA PRO A 435 -10.85 8.91 -5.33
C PRO A 435 -10.53 9.18 -6.80
N GLY A 436 -9.69 8.33 -7.40
CA GLY A 436 -9.24 8.40 -8.79
C GLY A 436 -8.03 9.29 -9.06
N TRP A 437 -7.60 10.11 -8.09
CA TRP A 437 -6.51 11.05 -8.30
C TRP A 437 -5.12 10.42 -8.24
N ILE A 438 -4.93 9.24 -7.61
CA ILE A 438 -3.65 8.53 -7.71
C ILE A 438 -3.40 8.16 -9.18
N HIS A 439 -4.38 7.60 -9.88
CA HIS A 439 -4.23 7.34 -11.31
C HIS A 439 -4.05 8.63 -12.13
N ALA A 440 -4.84 9.67 -11.87
CA ALA A 440 -4.77 10.91 -12.64
C ALA A 440 -3.40 11.60 -12.56
N THR A 441 -2.79 11.61 -11.38
CA THR A 441 -1.47 12.20 -11.13
C THR A 441 -0.33 11.33 -11.69
N SER A 442 -0.44 10.01 -11.57
CA SER A 442 0.65 9.09 -11.95
C SER A 442 0.65 8.64 -13.41
N ARG A 443 -0.49 8.68 -14.12
CA ARG A 443 -0.60 8.11 -15.49
C ARG A 443 0.34 8.70 -16.53
N ARG A 444 0.77 9.96 -16.34
CA ARG A 444 1.70 10.67 -17.24
C ARG A 444 3.12 10.78 -16.67
N HIS A 445 3.33 10.28 -15.45
CA HIS A 445 4.62 10.39 -14.80
C HIS A 445 5.53 9.24 -15.27
N GLU A 446 6.67 9.59 -15.86
CA GLU A 446 7.68 8.59 -16.19
C GLU A 446 8.32 8.07 -14.90
N ARG A 447 8.34 6.75 -14.73
CA ARG A 447 8.93 6.13 -13.56
C ARG A 447 10.45 6.07 -13.72
N GLU A 448 11.13 6.99 -13.05
CA GLU A 448 12.60 6.95 -12.92
C GLU A 448 13.03 5.64 -12.24
N GLY A 449 14.08 5.00 -12.73
CA GLY A 449 14.73 3.91 -12.00
C GLY A 449 15.71 4.42 -10.96
N ILE A 450 16.20 3.53 -10.09
CA ILE A 450 17.19 3.86 -9.07
C ILE A 450 18.58 3.43 -9.55
N PRO A 451 19.57 4.34 -9.60
CA PRO A 451 20.96 3.99 -9.80
C PRO A 451 21.48 3.10 -8.67
N VAL A 452 21.95 1.92 -9.02
CA VAL A 452 22.49 0.92 -8.11
C VAL A 452 23.83 0.41 -8.62
N LEU A 453 24.73 0.07 -7.70
CA LEU A 453 25.95 -0.67 -7.99
C LEU A 453 25.69 -2.14 -7.70
N ILE A 454 25.94 -3.00 -8.67
CA ILE A 454 25.83 -4.46 -8.51
C ILE A 454 27.02 -5.11 -9.22
N ASN A 455 27.74 -5.99 -8.52
CA ASN A 455 28.96 -6.65 -9.02
C ASN A 455 29.97 -5.65 -9.64
N GLY A 456 30.17 -4.50 -8.98
CA GLY A 456 31.08 -3.44 -9.45
C GLY A 456 30.59 -2.63 -10.65
N SER A 457 29.42 -2.92 -11.21
CA SER A 457 28.84 -2.21 -12.36
C SER A 457 27.66 -1.34 -11.95
N VAL A 458 27.63 -0.10 -12.42
CA VAL A 458 26.50 0.81 -12.19
C VAL A 458 25.37 0.46 -13.16
N LYS A 459 24.22 0.10 -12.61
CA LYS A 459 22.99 -0.21 -13.33
C LYS A 459 21.83 0.63 -12.79
N THR A 460 20.69 0.57 -13.47
CA THR A 460 19.46 1.21 -13.04
C THR A 460 18.42 0.14 -12.72
N LEU A 461 18.01 0.05 -11.45
CA LEU A 461 16.91 -0.80 -11.01
C LEU A 461 15.59 -0.12 -11.37
N LYS A 462 14.83 -0.69 -12.32
CA LYS A 462 13.59 -0.11 -12.84
C LYS A 462 12.43 -1.09 -12.73
N GLN A 463 11.27 -0.62 -12.29
CA GLN A 463 10.06 -1.45 -12.25
C GLN A 463 9.63 -1.82 -13.68
N ARG A 464 9.36 -3.11 -13.91
CA ARG A 464 8.75 -3.62 -15.14
C ARG A 464 7.24 -3.69 -14.95
N THR A 465 6.51 -2.99 -15.82
CA THR A 465 5.04 -2.93 -15.80
C THR A 465 4.39 -3.69 -16.95
N SER A 466 5.19 -4.30 -17.83
CA SER A 466 4.75 -4.97 -19.05
C SER A 466 5.56 -6.24 -19.30
N LYS A 467 5.02 -7.18 -20.08
CA LYS A 467 5.74 -8.41 -20.43
C LYS A 467 7.03 -8.09 -21.20
N PRO A 468 8.09 -8.89 -21.04
CA PRO A 468 9.28 -8.81 -21.89
C PRO A 468 8.90 -8.89 -23.37
N LEU A 469 9.62 -8.16 -24.24
CA LEU A 469 9.32 -8.08 -25.68
C LEU A 469 9.21 -9.45 -26.35
N HIS A 470 10.08 -10.41 -26.01
CA HIS A 470 10.07 -11.76 -26.56
C HIS A 470 8.82 -12.59 -26.19
N GLN A 471 8.07 -12.17 -25.17
CA GLN A 471 6.80 -12.80 -24.76
C GLN A 471 5.56 -12.07 -25.31
N ARG A 472 5.75 -10.92 -25.98
CA ARG A 472 4.64 -10.18 -26.60
C ARG A 472 4.34 -10.76 -27.97
N ARG A 473 3.29 -11.60 -28.04
CA ARG A 473 2.77 -12.17 -29.31
C ARG A 473 2.38 -11.09 -30.33
N GLU A 474 2.12 -9.86 -29.89
CA GLU A 474 1.70 -8.73 -30.73
C GLU A 474 2.85 -8.12 -31.57
N ILE A 475 4.12 -8.39 -31.26
CA ILE A 475 5.28 -7.76 -31.91
C ILE A 475 5.80 -8.57 -33.12
N GLY A 476 5.25 -9.76 -33.38
CA GLY A 476 5.64 -10.62 -34.51
C GLY A 476 5.34 -10.07 -35.91
N ILE A 477 4.82 -8.84 -36.03
CA ILE A 477 4.39 -8.23 -37.31
C ILE A 477 5.31 -7.07 -37.75
N THR A 478 6.32 -6.66 -36.96
CA THR A 478 7.23 -5.56 -37.37
C THR A 478 8.70 -6.02 -37.38
N PRO A 479 9.27 -6.33 -38.55
CA PRO A 479 10.64 -6.82 -38.64
C PRO A 479 11.64 -5.66 -38.72
N GLN A 480 11.87 -4.90 -37.64
CA GLN A 480 13.05 -3.99 -37.57
C GLN A 480 13.37 -3.31 -36.22
N ALA A 481 12.97 -3.85 -35.07
CA ALA A 481 13.53 -3.38 -33.81
C ALA A 481 14.52 -4.43 -33.28
N THR A 482 15.81 -4.11 -33.29
CA THR A 482 16.79 -4.84 -32.48
C THR A 482 16.26 -4.94 -31.05
N PRO A 483 16.30 -6.12 -30.41
CA PRO A 483 15.81 -6.26 -29.04
C PRO A 483 16.68 -5.38 -28.14
N ARG A 484 16.15 -4.22 -27.73
CA ARG A 484 16.74 -3.48 -26.62
C ARG A 484 16.73 -4.43 -25.42
N GLN A 485 17.87 -4.61 -24.77
CA GLN A 485 18.01 -5.36 -23.51
C GLN A 485 17.08 -4.86 -22.37
N SER A 486 16.32 -3.77 -22.58
CA SER A 486 15.65 -2.95 -21.56
C SER A 486 14.35 -3.51 -20.95
N ASP A 487 13.94 -4.74 -21.28
CA ASP A 487 12.60 -5.25 -20.89
C ASP A 487 12.65 -6.58 -20.13
N GLN A 488 13.85 -7.07 -19.75
CA GLN A 488 13.98 -8.27 -18.94
C GLN A 488 13.55 -8.00 -17.49
N VAL A 489 12.91 -9.00 -16.87
CA VAL A 489 12.64 -9.06 -15.43
C VAL A 489 13.78 -9.83 -14.80
N ASP A 490 14.52 -9.18 -13.91
CA ASP A 490 15.62 -9.79 -13.14
C ASP A 490 15.15 -10.18 -11.73
N TYR A 491 14.17 -9.46 -11.18
CA TYR A 491 13.66 -9.66 -9.84
C TYR A 491 12.15 -9.58 -9.79
N THR A 492 11.52 -10.56 -9.16
CA THR A 492 10.09 -10.63 -8.87
C THR A 492 9.92 -10.65 -7.37
N LEU A 493 9.10 -9.75 -6.84
CA LEU A 493 8.77 -9.74 -5.41
C LEU A 493 7.56 -10.62 -5.14
N VAL A 494 7.70 -11.50 -4.15
CA VAL A 494 6.63 -12.36 -3.69
C VAL A 494 6.44 -12.21 -2.17
N PHE A 495 5.20 -12.47 -1.73
CA PHE A 495 4.84 -12.61 -0.33
C PHE A 495 4.35 -14.04 -0.11
N ASN A 496 5.14 -14.82 0.60
CA ASN A 496 4.89 -16.24 0.80
C ASN A 496 4.70 -17.01 -0.52
N GLY A 497 5.51 -16.68 -1.53
CA GLY A 497 5.42 -17.27 -2.87
C GLY A 497 4.32 -16.70 -3.77
N ILE A 498 3.52 -15.75 -3.29
CA ILE A 498 2.48 -15.08 -4.09
C ILE A 498 3.02 -13.79 -4.68
N PHE A 499 2.93 -13.63 -6.01
CA PHE A 499 3.39 -12.44 -6.70
C PHE A 499 2.70 -11.17 -6.20
N THR A 500 3.50 -10.15 -5.90
CA THR A 500 3.03 -8.88 -5.35
C THR A 500 2.56 -7.89 -6.41
N GLY A 501 2.77 -8.18 -7.70
CA GLY A 501 2.63 -7.20 -8.77
C GLY A 501 3.88 -6.32 -8.98
N LEU A 502 4.95 -6.55 -8.21
CA LEU A 502 6.22 -5.83 -8.35
C LEU A 502 7.29 -6.71 -8.99
N ALA A 503 7.72 -6.30 -10.18
CA ALA A 503 8.83 -6.89 -10.89
C ALA A 503 9.81 -5.78 -11.28
N TYR A 504 11.11 -6.09 -11.28
CA TYR A 504 12.18 -5.16 -11.56
C TYR A 504 13.16 -5.75 -12.56
N GLY A 505 13.78 -4.88 -13.35
CA GLY A 505 14.93 -5.23 -14.16
C GLY A 505 16.09 -4.25 -13.97
N LEU A 506 17.26 -4.66 -14.41
CA LEU A 506 18.52 -3.95 -14.32
C LEU A 506 18.95 -3.45 -15.69
N ASP A 507 18.73 -2.16 -15.94
CA ASP A 507 19.15 -1.52 -17.19
C ASP A 507 20.60 -1.04 -17.08
N ASN A 508 21.38 -1.21 -18.15
CA ASN A 508 22.67 -0.55 -18.26
C ASN A 508 22.45 0.97 -18.31
N ARG A 509 23.33 1.74 -17.66
CA ARG A 509 23.26 3.19 -17.68
C ARG A 509 23.55 3.66 -19.11
N SER A 510 22.53 4.20 -19.78
CA SER A 510 22.62 4.82 -21.11
C SER A 510 23.35 6.15 -21.07
#